data_AF-A0A350XY38-F1
#
_entry.id   AF-A0A350XY38-F1
#
_cell.length_a   1.000
_cell.length_b   1.000
_cell.length_c   1.000
_cell.angle_alpha   90.00
_cell.angle_beta   90.00
_cell.angle_gamma   90.00
#
_symmetry.space_group_name_H-M   'P 1'
#
loop_
_entity.id
_entity.type
_entity.pdbx_description
1 polymer ?
#
loop_
_entity_poly.entity_id
_entity_poly.type
_entity_poly.pdbx_seq_one_letter_code
_entity_poly.pdbx_strand_id
1 'polypeptide(L)'
;MQMTPKLLGVFAKIYGSNDVMNFGKAALVAVVGFITVIVVLAVIALFIKAIAFIFDKSAKKSTNPAPAAVQQTAPVMPVSQPAQSGVELVNVDEPTAAVIMAIVSHQSGISLDRLAFKSIKLSEDK
;
A
#
# COMPACT_ATOMS: atom_id res chain seq x y z
N MET A 1 -50.78 0.80 7.20
CA MET A 1 -49.57 1.06 8.01
C MET A 1 -48.56 1.80 7.14
N GLN A 2 -48.58 3.13 7.16
CA GLN A 2 -47.68 3.98 6.37
C GLN A 2 -46.39 4.20 7.18
N MET A 3 -45.37 3.37 6.96
CA MET A 3 -44.03 3.65 7.46
C MET A 3 -43.34 4.64 6.52
N THR A 4 -43.59 5.92 6.73
CA THR A 4 -42.79 6.99 6.11
C THR A 4 -41.32 6.82 6.52
N PRO A 5 -40.38 6.70 5.56
CA PRO A 5 -38.97 6.54 5.88
C PRO A 5 -38.43 7.86 6.47
N LYS A 6 -38.17 7.85 7.79
CA LYS A 6 -37.62 8.99 8.55
C LYS A 6 -36.32 9.56 7.96
N LEU A 7 -35.64 8.84 7.08
CA LEU A 7 -34.47 9.34 6.34
C LEU A 7 -34.81 10.60 5.54
N LEU A 8 -35.94 10.64 4.83
CA LEU A 8 -36.26 11.77 3.94
C LEU A 8 -36.41 13.09 4.71
N GLY A 9 -36.95 13.03 5.93
CA GLY A 9 -37.13 14.21 6.80
C GLY A 9 -35.82 14.71 7.43
N VAL A 10 -34.85 13.83 7.69
CA VAL A 10 -33.55 14.22 8.24
C VAL A 10 -32.72 14.96 7.19
N PHE A 11 -32.68 14.45 5.95
CA PHE A 11 -31.98 15.15 4.87
C PHE A 11 -32.64 16.49 4.53
N ALA A 12 -33.98 16.55 4.49
CA ALA A 12 -34.70 17.81 4.29
C ALA A 12 -34.48 18.83 5.42
N LYS A 13 -34.24 18.38 6.67
CA LYS A 13 -33.95 19.27 7.80
C LYS A 13 -32.49 19.75 7.83
N ILE A 14 -31.56 18.92 7.36
CA ILE A 14 -30.13 19.25 7.27
C ILE A 14 -29.86 20.17 6.07
N TYR A 15 -30.54 19.97 4.94
CA TYR A 15 -30.33 20.75 3.70
C TYR A 15 -31.37 21.84 3.44
N GLY A 16 -32.61 21.67 3.91
CA GLY A 16 -33.74 22.55 3.57
C GLY A 16 -33.85 23.80 4.42
N SER A 17 -33.07 23.92 5.50
CA SER A 17 -33.00 25.15 6.28
C SER A 17 -32.00 26.11 5.63
N ASN A 18 -32.40 26.72 4.51
CA ASN A 18 -31.67 27.80 3.83
C ASN A 18 -31.73 29.11 4.64
N ASP A 19 -31.35 29.03 5.91
CA ASP A 19 -31.01 30.22 6.68
C ASP A 19 -29.85 30.87 5.94
N VAL A 20 -30.11 32.03 5.31
CA VAL A 20 -29.24 32.70 4.35
C VAL A 20 -27.78 32.55 4.78
N MET A 21 -27.00 31.79 4.00
CA MET A 21 -25.60 31.57 4.29
C MET A 21 -24.86 32.87 3.98
N ASN A 22 -24.91 33.78 4.94
CA ASN A 22 -24.22 35.05 4.90
C ASN A 22 -22.75 34.78 4.60
N PHE A 23 -22.13 35.65 3.80
CA PHE A 23 -20.75 35.49 3.36
C PHE A 23 -19.79 35.17 4.51
N GLY A 24 -19.98 35.77 5.69
CA GLY A 24 -19.20 35.46 6.89
C GLY A 24 -19.39 34.04 7.42
N LYS A 25 -20.60 33.48 7.37
CA LYS A 25 -20.87 32.09 7.76
C LYS A 25 -20.31 31.10 6.74
N ALA A 26 -20.40 31.41 5.43
CA ALA A 26 -19.76 30.62 4.39
C ALA A 26 -18.23 30.59 4.55
N ALA A 27 -17.61 31.76 4.80
CA ALA A 27 -16.18 31.87 5.05
C ALA A 27 -15.76 31.07 6.30
N LEU A 28 -16.54 31.14 7.38
CA LEU A 28 -16.26 30.38 8.60
C LEU A 28 -16.37 28.87 8.37
N VAL A 29 -17.42 28.42 7.67
CA VAL A 29 -17.58 27.00 7.27
C VAL A 29 -16.41 26.53 6.41
N ALA A 30 -15.96 27.34 5.45
CA ALA A 30 -14.81 27.02 4.60
C ALA A 30 -13.50 26.90 5.41
N VAL A 31 -13.24 27.84 6.33
CA VAL A 31 -12.07 27.79 7.21
C VAL A 31 -12.12 26.56 8.11
N VAL A 32 -13.27 26.27 8.73
CA VAL A 32 -13.44 25.08 9.58
C VAL A 32 -13.24 23.80 8.77
N GLY A 33 -13.78 23.72 7.55
CA GLY A 33 -13.58 22.59 6.65
C GLY A 33 -12.09 22.41 6.29
N PHE A 34 -11.39 23.50 5.97
CA PHE A 34 -9.96 23.48 5.67
C PHE A 34 -9.12 23.01 6.86
N ILE A 35 -9.39 23.54 8.06
CA ILE A 35 -8.73 23.10 9.29
C ILE A 35 -9.01 21.62 9.56
N THR A 36 -10.25 21.16 9.38
CA THR A 36 -10.62 19.76 9.56
C THR A 36 -9.82 18.84 8.64
N VAL A 37 -9.64 19.21 7.37
CA VAL A 37 -8.80 18.46 6.42
C VAL A 37 -7.34 18.42 6.90
N ILE A 38 -6.78 19.55 7.34
CA ILE A 38 -5.42 19.59 7.89
C ILE A 38 -5.29 18.65 9.10
N VAL A 39 -6.26 18.66 10.01
CA VAL A 39 -6.25 17.78 11.19
C VAL A 39 -6.28 16.31 10.76
N VAL A 40 -7.14 15.94 9.81
CA VAL A 40 -7.19 14.56 9.29
C VAL A 40 -5.86 14.14 8.68
N LEU A 41 -5.25 14.99 7.84
CA LEU A 41 -3.93 14.73 7.26
C LEU A 41 -2.85 14.61 8.34
N ALA A 42 -2.88 15.47 9.35
CA ALA A 42 -1.93 15.44 10.46
C ALA A 42 -2.04 14.16 11.29
N VAL A 43 -3.27 13.68 11.55
CA VAL A 43 -3.50 12.41 12.25
C VAL A 43 -2.93 11.25 11.44
N ILE A 44 -3.18 11.18 10.13
CA ILE A 44 -2.62 10.13 9.27
C ILE A 44 -1.09 10.20 9.26
N ALA A 45 -0.50 11.39 9.09
CA ALA A 45 0.94 11.58 9.09
C ALA A 45 1.57 11.20 10.45
N LEU A 46 0.90 11.49 11.56
CA LEU A 46 1.35 11.12 12.91
C LEU A 46 1.36 9.60 13.09
N PHE A 47 0.35 8.89 12.58
CA PHE A 47 0.33 7.43 12.58
C PHE A 47 1.50 6.84 11.80
N ILE A 48 1.76 7.34 10.58
CA ILE A 48 2.89 6.90 9.76
C ILE A 48 4.22 7.18 10.50
N LYS A 49 4.37 8.37 11.08
CA LYS A 49 5.58 8.76 11.80
C LYS A 49 5.80 7.95 13.08
N ALA A 50 4.74 7.57 13.78
CA ALA A 50 4.83 6.70 14.95
C ALA A 50 5.34 5.30 14.57
N ILE A 51 4.81 4.71 13.48
CA ILE A 51 5.28 3.43 12.96
C ILE A 51 6.74 3.56 12.49
N ALA A 52 7.06 4.58 11.71
CA ALA A 52 8.43 4.84 11.26
C ALA A 52 9.41 5.00 12.44
N PHE A 53 9.02 5.71 13.50
CA PHE A 53 9.85 5.89 14.70
C PHE A 53 10.12 4.58 15.46
N ILE A 54 9.15 3.67 15.49
CA ILE A 54 9.33 2.34 16.09
C ILE A 54 10.30 1.50 15.24
N PHE A 55 10.19 1.58 13.90
CA PHE A 55 11.12 0.93 12.98
C PHE A 55 12.54 1.54 13.05
N ASP A 56 12.68 2.87 13.14
CA ASP A 56 13.97 3.55 13.32
C ASP A 56 14.63 3.18 14.64
N LYS A 57 13.86 3.04 15.73
CA LYS A 57 14.39 2.50 17.00
C LYS A 57 14.87 1.06 16.87
N SER A 58 14.25 0.26 16.01
CA SER A 58 14.69 -1.11 15.71
C SER A 58 15.86 -1.19 14.71
N ALA A 59 16.13 -0.10 13.98
CA ALA A 59 17.17 -0.03 12.94
C ALA A 59 18.49 0.59 13.40
N LYS A 60 18.73 0.77 14.71
CA LYS A 60 20.02 1.21 15.25
C LYS A 60 21.11 0.13 15.17
N LYS A 61 21.19 -0.58 14.05
CA LYS A 61 22.38 -1.26 13.53
C LYS A 61 22.22 -1.41 12.01
N SER A 62 22.48 -0.33 11.27
CA SER A 62 23.23 -0.35 10.00
C SER A 62 23.40 1.06 9.49
N THR A 63 24.52 1.67 9.89
CA THR A 63 25.18 2.69 9.09
C THR A 63 25.64 2.02 7.79
N ASN A 64 25.16 2.47 6.64
CA ASN A 64 26.05 2.67 5.49
C ASN A 64 25.43 3.68 4.48
N PRO A 65 26.22 4.59 3.91
CA PRO A 65 25.74 5.64 3.01
C PRO A 65 25.37 5.08 1.63
N ALA A 66 24.43 5.77 1.00
CA ALA A 66 24.08 5.58 -0.40
C ALA A 66 25.29 5.84 -1.33
N PRO A 67 25.56 4.98 -2.32
CA PRO A 67 26.35 5.37 -3.47
C PRO A 67 25.44 6.01 -4.53
N ALA A 68 25.85 7.21 -4.89
CA ALA A 68 25.62 7.96 -6.12
C ALA A 68 24.83 7.27 -7.25
N ALA A 69 23.81 7.98 -7.71
CA ALA A 69 23.23 7.81 -9.04
C ALA A 69 24.29 7.97 -10.13
N VAL A 70 24.45 6.95 -10.97
CA VAL A 70 25.17 7.02 -12.24
C VAL A 70 24.22 6.67 -13.39
N GLN A 71 23.93 7.72 -14.17
CA GLN A 71 23.77 7.84 -15.62
C GLN A 71 23.23 6.67 -16.49
N GLN A 72 22.27 7.08 -17.32
CA GLN A 72 21.67 6.50 -18.52
C GLN A 72 22.64 5.77 -19.48
N THR A 73 22.16 4.72 -20.16
CA THR A 73 22.17 4.56 -21.65
C THR A 73 21.60 3.21 -22.15
N ALA A 74 20.43 3.28 -22.80
CA ALA A 74 19.97 2.55 -24.01
C ALA A 74 20.00 0.98 -24.09
N PRO A 75 19.44 0.40 -25.17
CA PRO A 75 18.24 -0.44 -25.18
C PRO A 75 18.53 -1.94 -24.96
N VAL A 76 17.80 -2.57 -24.04
CA VAL A 76 17.90 -4.01 -23.80
C VAL A 76 17.04 -4.80 -24.80
N MET A 77 17.71 -5.44 -25.77
CA MET A 77 17.16 -6.61 -26.45
C MET A 77 17.03 -7.78 -25.43
N PRO A 78 16.05 -8.69 -25.61
CA PRO A 78 15.68 -9.65 -24.59
C PRO A 78 16.72 -10.76 -24.51
N VAL A 79 17.55 -10.73 -23.47
CA VAL A 79 18.45 -11.83 -23.14
C VAL A 79 17.88 -12.54 -21.92
N SER A 80 17.52 -13.80 -22.14
CA SER A 80 17.04 -14.77 -21.18
C SER A 80 17.81 -14.71 -19.85
N GLN A 81 17.13 -14.36 -18.77
CA GLN A 81 17.66 -14.54 -17.42
C GLN A 81 16.70 -15.40 -16.58
N PRO A 82 16.78 -16.74 -16.69
CA PRO A 82 16.12 -17.62 -15.75
C PRO A 82 17.02 -17.77 -14.53
N ALA A 83 17.00 -16.78 -13.66
CA ALA A 83 17.46 -16.93 -12.29
C ALA A 83 16.84 -15.79 -11.50
N GLN A 84 15.75 -16.08 -10.82
CA GLN A 84 15.29 -15.29 -9.68
C GLN A 84 16.39 -15.43 -8.60
N SER A 85 17.52 -14.75 -8.79
CA SER A 85 18.68 -14.76 -7.91
C SER A 85 18.33 -14.00 -6.64
N GLY A 86 17.64 -14.68 -5.73
CA GLY A 86 17.12 -14.10 -4.49
C GLY A 86 16.06 -14.93 -3.76
N VAL A 87 15.67 -16.10 -4.27
CA VAL A 87 14.72 -16.98 -3.57
C VAL A 87 15.43 -17.70 -2.42
N GLU A 88 14.93 -17.52 -1.20
CA GLU A 88 15.43 -18.22 -0.02
C GLU A 88 14.88 -19.66 -0.01
N LEU A 89 15.74 -20.63 -0.31
CA LEU A 89 15.42 -22.06 -0.24
C LEU A 89 15.77 -22.60 1.15
N VAL A 90 14.76 -23.09 1.88
CA VAL A 90 14.93 -23.69 3.21
C VAL A 90 14.61 -25.17 3.14
N ASN A 91 15.65 -26.01 3.26
CA ASN A 91 15.56 -27.48 3.16
C ASN A 91 14.96 -27.98 1.83
N VAL A 92 15.11 -27.21 0.75
CA VAL A 92 14.66 -27.54 -0.61
C VAL A 92 15.82 -27.36 -1.57
N ASP A 93 16.01 -28.32 -2.47
CA ASP A 93 17.02 -28.25 -3.51
C ASP A 93 16.60 -27.35 -4.68
N GLU A 94 17.58 -26.78 -5.38
CA GLU A 94 17.36 -25.89 -6.52
C GLU A 94 16.50 -26.51 -7.64
N PRO A 95 16.70 -27.77 -8.09
CA PRO A 95 15.85 -28.34 -9.13
C PRO A 95 14.39 -28.54 -8.67
N THR A 96 14.16 -28.95 -7.42
CA THR A 96 12.81 -29.04 -6.83
C THR A 96 12.17 -27.66 -6.75
N ALA A 97 12.92 -26.63 -6.34
CA ALA A 97 12.45 -25.26 -6.35
C ALA A 97 12.03 -24.80 -7.74
N ALA A 98 12.84 -25.07 -8.78
CA ALA A 98 12.51 -24.74 -10.16
C ALA A 98 11.21 -25.39 -10.65
N VAL A 99 10.98 -26.66 -10.28
CA VAL A 99 9.73 -27.38 -10.57
C VAL A 99 8.54 -26.71 -9.88
N ILE A 100 8.68 -26.34 -8.60
CA ILE A 100 7.65 -25.60 -7.86
C ILE A 100 7.35 -24.27 -8.56
N MET A 101 8.38 -23.52 -8.98
CA MET A 101 8.20 -22.25 -9.68
C MET A 101 7.44 -22.41 -11.00
N ALA A 102 7.76 -23.46 -11.76
CA ALA A 102 7.08 -23.77 -13.01
C ALA A 102 5.60 -24.11 -12.79
N ILE A 103 5.28 -24.97 -11.81
CA ILE A 103 3.90 -25.37 -11.51
C ILE A 103 3.07 -24.17 -11.06
N VAL A 104 3.59 -23.35 -10.15
CA VAL A 104 2.87 -22.18 -9.64
C VAL A 104 2.65 -21.14 -10.75
N SER A 105 3.61 -20.96 -11.65
CA SER A 105 3.43 -20.09 -12.83
C SER A 105 2.31 -20.59 -13.75
N HIS A 106 2.23 -21.90 -13.96
CA HIS A 106 1.21 -22.51 -14.80
C HIS A 106 -0.19 -22.40 -14.17
N GLN A 107 -0.31 -22.68 -12.86
CA GLN A 107 -1.60 -22.60 -12.16
C GLN A 107 -2.09 -21.17 -11.97
N SER A 108 -1.20 -20.21 -11.75
CA SER A 108 -1.56 -18.79 -11.60
C SER A 108 -1.78 -18.08 -12.93
N GLY A 109 -1.28 -18.63 -14.04
CA GLY A 109 -1.26 -17.95 -15.34
C GLY A 109 -0.30 -16.77 -15.41
N ILE A 110 0.57 -16.59 -14.40
CA ILE A 110 1.56 -15.51 -14.32
C ILE A 110 2.90 -16.08 -14.80
N SER A 111 3.47 -15.49 -15.85
CA SER A 111 4.80 -15.87 -16.36
C SER A 111 5.88 -15.68 -15.30
N LEU A 112 6.92 -16.53 -15.31
CA LEU A 112 8.08 -16.49 -14.40
C LEU A 112 8.78 -15.13 -14.31
N ASP A 113 8.69 -14.29 -15.35
CA ASP A 113 9.20 -12.91 -15.37
C ASP A 113 8.50 -11.99 -14.36
N ARG A 114 7.20 -12.20 -14.13
CA ARG A 114 6.36 -11.40 -13.24
C ARG A 114 6.06 -12.07 -11.91
N LEU A 115 6.48 -13.34 -11.75
CA LEU A 115 6.24 -14.14 -10.58
C LEU A 115 7.49 -14.12 -9.68
N ALA A 116 7.38 -13.47 -8.52
CA ALA A 116 8.46 -13.38 -7.54
C ALA A 116 8.26 -14.39 -6.41
N PHE A 117 9.23 -15.28 -6.22
CA PHE A 117 9.25 -16.20 -5.09
C PHE A 117 10.11 -15.61 -3.97
N LYS A 118 9.51 -15.40 -2.79
CA LYS A 118 10.22 -14.82 -1.64
C LYS A 118 10.96 -15.89 -0.83
N SER A 119 10.32 -17.03 -0.58
CA SER A 119 10.94 -18.18 0.10
C SER A 119 10.22 -19.47 -0.26
N ILE A 120 10.95 -20.56 -0.44
CA ILE A 120 10.41 -21.92 -0.62
C ILE A 120 10.90 -22.77 0.55
N LYS A 121 9.97 -23.35 1.31
CA LYS A 121 10.25 -24.11 2.53
C LYS A 121 9.58 -25.47 2.45
N LEU A 122 10.29 -26.51 2.87
CA LEU A 122 9.68 -27.81 3.12
C LEU A 122 8.87 -27.73 4.42
N SER A 123 7.55 -27.85 4.33
CA SER A 123 6.68 -27.98 5.51
C SER A 123 6.78 -29.40 6.05
N GLU A 124 7.24 -29.55 7.29
CA GLU A 124 7.06 -30.79 8.06
C GLU A 124 5.60 -30.83 8.53
N ASP A 125 4.67 -31.07 7.61
CA ASP A 125 3.28 -31.32 7.97
C ASP A 125 3.16 -32.75 8.50
N LYS A 126 2.71 -32.86 9.76
CA LYS A 126 2.63 -34.09 10.55
C LYS A 126 1.30 -34.82 10.34
#